data_AF-A0A2M8A2I5-F1
#
_entry.id   AF-A0A2M8A2I5-F1
#
_cell.length_a   1.000
_cell.length_b   1.000
_cell.length_c   1.000
_cell.angle_alpha   90.00
_cell.angle_beta   90.00
_cell.angle_gamma   90.00
#
_symmetry.space_group_name_H-M   'P 1'
#
loop_
_entity.id
_entity.type
_entity.pdbx_description
1 polymer ?
#
loop_
_entity_poly.entity_id
_entity_poly.type
_entity_poly.pdbx_seq_one_letter_code
_entity_poly.pdbx_strand_id
1 'polypeptide(L)'
;MKKNNTITMIRYTFFILLLTLSFPSFGQDNAETIFKKASEKLFLTNMEMTINIKETGKNKQVKEKTFHVLMAKFGMVEKTKTVIQKPIRAEGVTIVITKNPKKSGLIEIFTPANGKIRKLKATPQNMDRVGASSPISNYTSMDTNELYVKLIGKQQLDDKPNYLIMVTEKKDTTGSKAEFLIDEKSFRILQIVSYDSSGNKSISNLSDFQDISGYKGKVYPMHIVTKSMKDGEEKDIKVLSLTPRPDVKEEDFKILSAKN
;
A
#
# COMPACT_ATOMS: atom_id res chain seq x y z
N MET A 1 23.87 -13.98 71.94
CA MET A 1 23.59 -14.52 70.58
C MET A 1 22.40 -13.80 69.96
N LYS A 2 22.61 -12.78 69.13
CA LYS A 2 21.55 -12.10 68.35
C LYS A 2 22.21 -11.32 67.21
N LYS A 3 22.65 -12.02 66.15
CA LYS A 3 23.28 -11.35 64.99
C LYS A 3 23.19 -12.11 63.67
N ASN A 4 22.15 -12.94 63.46
CA ASN A 4 22.04 -13.73 62.22
C ASN A 4 20.74 -13.52 61.42
N ASN A 5 19.77 -12.71 61.86
CA ASN A 5 18.47 -12.62 61.15
C ASN A 5 18.40 -11.47 60.13
N THR A 6 19.17 -10.39 60.31
CA THR A 6 19.10 -9.20 59.44
C THR A 6 19.76 -9.44 58.07
N ILE A 7 20.83 -10.24 58.03
CA ILE A 7 21.57 -10.57 56.79
C ILE A 7 20.72 -11.50 55.90
N THR A 8 19.95 -12.40 56.51
CA THR A 8 19.08 -13.33 55.80
C THR A 8 17.88 -12.60 55.16
N MET A 9 17.27 -11.65 55.86
CA MET A 9 16.21 -10.79 55.32
C MET A 9 16.69 -9.98 54.10
N ILE A 10 17.86 -9.33 54.18
CA ILE A 10 18.42 -8.54 53.08
C ILE A 10 18.72 -9.42 51.85
N ARG A 11 19.17 -10.67 52.05
CA ARG A 11 19.40 -11.64 50.97
C ARG A 11 18.11 -12.03 50.24
N TYR A 12 17.00 -12.24 50.95
CA TYR A 12 15.71 -12.56 50.32
C TYR A 12 15.13 -11.36 49.56
N THR A 13 15.26 -10.14 50.10
CA THR A 13 14.81 -8.92 49.40
C THR A 13 15.57 -8.70 48.09
N PHE A 14 16.88 -8.98 48.07
CA PHE A 14 17.69 -8.87 46.85
C PHE A 14 17.34 -9.94 45.81
N PHE A 15 16.99 -11.14 46.25
CA PHE A 15 16.58 -12.24 45.35
C PHE A 15 15.21 -11.99 44.70
N ILE A 16 14.27 -11.40 45.44
CA ILE A 16 12.94 -11.03 44.92
C ILE A 16 13.05 -9.86 43.93
N LEU A 17 13.95 -8.90 44.17
CA LEU A 17 14.20 -7.78 43.24
C LEU A 17 14.86 -8.24 41.93
N LEU A 18 15.69 -9.28 41.96
CA LEU A 18 16.30 -9.84 40.73
C LEU A 18 15.31 -10.65 39.87
N LEU A 19 14.31 -11.28 40.51
CA LEU A 19 13.27 -12.05 39.82
C LEU A 19 12.24 -11.16 39.11
N THR A 20 12.02 -9.91 39.56
CA THR A 20 11.13 -8.96 38.86
C THR A 20 11.82 -8.26 37.68
N LEU A 21 13.15 -8.28 37.61
CA LEU A 21 13.95 -7.73 36.51
C LEU A 21 14.18 -8.72 35.35
N SER A 22 13.72 -9.96 35.50
CA SER A 22 13.88 -11.04 34.51
C SER A 22 12.55 -11.49 33.90
N PHE A 23 11.54 -10.62 33.90
CA PHE A 23 10.46 -10.79 32.93
C PHE A 23 11.07 -10.67 31.53
N PRO A 24 11.02 -11.73 30.70
CA PRO A 24 11.33 -11.56 29.29
C PRO A 24 10.39 -10.46 28.79
N SER A 25 10.98 -9.43 28.16
CA SER A 25 10.22 -8.44 27.39
C SER A 25 9.37 -9.21 26.39
N PHE A 26 8.13 -9.51 26.76
CA PHE A 26 7.18 -10.22 25.93
C PHE A 26 6.85 -9.30 24.77
N GLY A 27 7.59 -9.49 23.67
CA GLY A 27 7.17 -9.18 22.30
C GLY A 27 6.69 -7.76 22.07
N GLN A 28 7.52 -6.75 22.31
CA GLN A 28 7.32 -5.49 21.59
C GLN A 28 7.70 -5.78 20.12
N ASP A 29 6.71 -6.07 19.28
CA ASP A 29 6.93 -6.22 17.85
C ASP A 29 7.72 -4.97 17.37
N ASN A 30 8.91 -5.20 16.82
CA ASN A 30 9.72 -4.16 16.18
C ASN A 30 8.85 -3.46 15.12
N ALA A 31 8.95 -2.13 15.00
CA ALA A 31 8.27 -1.32 13.99
C ALA A 31 8.31 -1.92 12.57
N GLU A 32 9.46 -2.47 12.16
CA GLU A 32 9.64 -3.16 10.88
C GLU A 32 8.74 -4.39 10.76
N THR A 33 8.63 -5.20 11.82
CA THR A 33 7.77 -6.38 11.87
C THR A 33 6.31 -6.00 11.78
N ILE A 34 5.87 -4.95 12.50
CA ILE A 34 4.50 -4.45 12.45
C ILE A 34 4.17 -3.99 11.03
N PHE A 35 5.04 -3.15 10.46
CA PHE A 35 4.86 -2.63 9.12
C PHE A 35 4.84 -3.74 8.06
N LYS A 36 5.76 -4.70 8.15
CA LYS A 36 5.82 -5.86 7.25
C LYS A 36 4.55 -6.71 7.32
N LYS A 37 4.08 -7.06 8.52
CA LYS A 37 2.82 -7.80 8.71
C LYS A 37 1.64 -7.06 8.07
N ALA A 38 1.60 -5.73 8.19
CA ALA A 38 0.54 -4.91 7.65
C ALA A 38 0.62 -4.73 6.13
N SER A 39 1.81 -4.49 5.57
CA SER A 39 2.01 -4.34 4.13
C SER A 39 1.77 -5.65 3.39
N GLU A 40 2.18 -6.78 3.97
CA GLU A 40 1.92 -8.10 3.42
C GLU A 40 0.42 -8.40 3.31
N LYS A 41 -0.44 -7.85 4.16
CA LYS A 41 -1.90 -8.03 4.05
C LYS A 41 -2.48 -7.36 2.80
N LEU A 42 -1.95 -6.18 2.45
CA LEU A 42 -2.37 -5.39 1.28
C LEU A 42 -1.71 -5.83 -0.02
N PHE A 43 -0.54 -6.46 0.04
CA PHE A 43 0.18 -6.87 -1.17
C PHE A 43 -0.55 -8.00 -1.88
N LEU A 44 -1.08 -7.68 -3.06
CA LEU A 44 -1.79 -8.58 -3.93
C LEU A 44 -0.95 -8.91 -5.18
N THR A 45 -0.96 -10.17 -5.58
CA THR A 45 -0.34 -10.63 -6.84
C THR A 45 -1.30 -11.56 -7.55
N ASN A 46 -1.27 -11.55 -8.88
CA ASN A 46 -2.08 -12.42 -9.73
C ASN A 46 -3.57 -12.23 -9.44
N MET A 47 -4.03 -10.99 -9.64
CA MET A 47 -5.39 -10.56 -9.35
C MET A 47 -6.01 -9.83 -10.54
N GLU A 48 -7.32 -9.95 -10.65
CA GLU A 48 -8.16 -9.11 -11.48
C GLU A 48 -9.07 -8.27 -10.58
N MET A 49 -9.18 -6.98 -10.87
CA MET A 49 -10.01 -6.06 -10.10
C MET A 49 -10.70 -5.03 -10.98
N THR A 50 -11.91 -4.65 -10.59
CA THR A 50 -12.61 -3.49 -11.14
C THR A 50 -12.59 -2.37 -10.11
N ILE A 51 -12.08 -1.20 -10.49
CA ILE A 51 -12.00 -0.02 -9.62
C ILE A 51 -12.83 1.12 -10.23
N ASN A 52 -13.63 1.76 -9.39
CA ASN A 52 -14.25 3.05 -9.67
C ASN A 52 -13.50 4.14 -8.88
N ILE A 53 -13.19 5.26 -9.53
CA ILE A 53 -12.57 6.43 -8.90
C ILE A 53 -13.43 7.64 -9.20
N LYS A 54 -13.90 8.29 -8.15
CA LYS A 54 -14.60 9.57 -8.21
C LYS A 54 -13.68 10.66 -7.64
N GLU A 55 -13.23 11.55 -8.51
CA GLU A 55 -12.41 12.72 -8.16
C GLU A 55 -13.32 13.94 -8.03
N THR A 56 -13.30 14.61 -6.88
CA THR A 56 -14.03 15.85 -6.61
C THR A 56 -13.03 16.97 -6.38
N GLY A 57 -12.96 17.93 -7.30
CA GLY A 57 -12.09 19.11 -7.17
C GLY A 57 -12.71 20.20 -6.29
N LYS A 58 -11.94 21.25 -5.96
CA LYS A 58 -12.38 22.41 -5.14
C LYS A 58 -13.73 23.00 -5.56
N ASN A 59 -13.95 23.09 -6.87
CA ASN A 59 -15.14 23.71 -7.45
C ASN A 59 -16.35 22.75 -7.50
N LYS A 60 -16.30 21.63 -6.74
CA LYS A 60 -17.29 20.54 -6.77
C LYS A 60 -17.46 19.87 -8.15
N GLN A 61 -16.51 20.09 -9.06
CA GLN A 61 -16.47 19.34 -10.31
C GLN A 61 -16.14 17.89 -9.99
N VAL A 62 -16.99 16.98 -10.46
CA VAL A 62 -16.84 15.54 -10.28
C VAL A 62 -16.35 14.91 -11.59
N LYS A 63 -15.31 14.09 -11.50
CA LYS A 63 -14.85 13.22 -12.59
C LYS A 63 -14.93 11.78 -12.11
N GLU A 64 -15.54 10.92 -12.93
CA GLU A 64 -15.62 9.50 -12.65
C GLU A 64 -14.77 8.73 -13.65
N LYS A 65 -13.98 7.78 -13.15
CA LYS A 65 -13.18 6.86 -13.95
C LYS A 65 -13.48 5.45 -13.48
N THR A 66 -13.52 4.50 -14.41
CA THR A 66 -13.69 3.09 -14.07
C THR A 66 -12.67 2.29 -14.87
N PHE A 67 -12.01 1.37 -14.19
CA PHE A 67 -10.91 0.59 -14.71
C PHE A 67 -11.13 -0.89 -14.43
N HIS A 68 -10.80 -1.72 -15.40
CA HIS A 68 -10.54 -3.15 -15.17
C HIS A 68 -9.03 -3.33 -15.16
N VAL A 69 -8.51 -3.92 -14.10
CA VAL A 69 -7.07 -4.06 -13.86
C VAL A 69 -6.75 -5.52 -13.66
N LEU A 70 -5.84 -6.05 -14.48
CA LEU A 70 -5.20 -7.34 -14.29
C LEU A 70 -3.77 -7.09 -13.84
N MET A 71 -3.35 -7.71 -12.74
CA MET A 71 -2.00 -7.61 -12.22
C MET A 71 -1.41 -8.99 -12.00
N ALA A 72 -0.14 -9.19 -12.38
CA ALA A 72 0.56 -10.45 -12.18
C ALA A 72 2.04 -10.23 -11.94
N LYS A 73 2.67 -11.22 -11.30
CA LYS A 73 4.12 -11.25 -11.08
C LYS A 73 4.70 -12.55 -11.63
N PHE A 74 5.66 -12.40 -12.55
CA PHE A 74 6.39 -13.48 -13.20
C PHE A 74 7.86 -13.40 -12.76
N GLY A 75 8.19 -14.10 -11.67
CA GLY A 75 9.49 -13.97 -11.02
C GLY A 75 9.74 -12.54 -10.51
N MET A 76 10.69 -11.83 -11.13
CA MET A 76 11.02 -10.44 -10.79
C MET A 76 10.26 -9.41 -11.63
N VAL A 77 9.47 -9.85 -12.62
CA VAL A 77 8.75 -8.96 -13.52
C VAL A 77 7.32 -8.80 -13.04
N GLU A 78 6.90 -7.56 -12.82
CA GLU A 78 5.52 -7.23 -12.48
C GLU A 78 4.85 -6.63 -13.70
N LYS A 79 3.64 -7.12 -14.01
CA LYS A 79 2.83 -6.63 -15.11
C LYS A 79 1.48 -6.15 -14.59
N THR A 80 1.04 -5.02 -15.11
CA THR A 80 -0.29 -4.45 -14.83
C THR A 80 -0.93 -4.08 -16.17
N LYS A 81 -2.10 -4.64 -16.46
CA LYS A 81 -2.92 -4.29 -17.62
C LYS A 81 -4.17 -3.59 -17.11
N THR A 82 -4.36 -2.35 -17.53
CA THR A 82 -5.52 -1.52 -17.20
C THR A 82 -6.33 -1.27 -18.45
N VAL A 83 -7.61 -1.60 -18.44
CA VAL A 83 -8.58 -1.27 -19.49
C VAL A 83 -9.55 -0.23 -18.93
N ILE A 84 -9.61 0.93 -19.58
CA ILE A 84 -10.54 2.00 -19.18
C ILE A 84 -11.96 1.62 -19.62
N GLN A 85 -12.91 1.69 -18.70
CA GLN A 85 -14.35 1.52 -18.96
C GLN A 85 -15.10 2.86 -18.95
N LYS A 86 -14.67 3.78 -18.08
CA LYS A 86 -15.21 5.15 -18.04
C LYS A 86 -14.09 6.17 -17.99
N PRO A 87 -14.26 7.34 -18.63
CA PRO A 87 -15.45 7.78 -19.39
C PRO A 87 -15.54 7.14 -20.79
N ILE A 88 -16.73 7.12 -21.42
CA ILE A 88 -17.01 6.58 -22.77
C ILE A 88 -15.93 7.00 -23.80
N ARG A 89 -15.53 8.28 -23.79
CA ARG A 89 -14.52 8.82 -24.74
C ARG A 89 -13.15 8.13 -24.68
N ALA A 90 -12.85 7.43 -23.59
CA ALA A 90 -11.60 6.73 -23.35
C ALA A 90 -11.83 5.22 -23.15
N GLU A 91 -13.05 4.73 -23.35
CA GLU A 91 -13.39 3.33 -23.19
C GLU A 91 -12.56 2.45 -24.13
N GLY A 92 -12.13 1.29 -23.62
CA GLY A 92 -11.29 0.33 -24.33
C GLY A 92 -9.81 0.72 -24.46
N VAL A 93 -9.41 1.94 -24.07
CA VAL A 93 -7.99 2.30 -23.95
C VAL A 93 -7.33 1.32 -22.99
N THR A 94 -6.29 0.63 -23.49
CA THR A 94 -5.60 -0.42 -22.76
C THR A 94 -4.18 0.02 -22.49
N ILE A 95 -3.79 0.01 -21.22
CA ILE A 95 -2.46 0.39 -20.74
C ILE A 95 -1.80 -0.85 -20.14
N VAL A 96 -0.64 -1.25 -20.63
CA VAL A 96 0.15 -2.35 -20.08
C VAL A 96 1.46 -1.79 -19.55
N ILE A 97 1.68 -1.97 -18.25
CA ILE A 97 2.90 -1.55 -17.56
C ILE A 97 3.68 -2.81 -17.21
N THR A 98 4.93 -2.88 -17.64
CA THR A 98 5.88 -3.93 -17.27
C THR A 98 6.99 -3.31 -16.44
N LYS A 99 7.07 -3.66 -15.16
CA LYS A 99 8.14 -3.26 -14.25
C LYS A 99 9.14 -4.41 -14.11
N ASN A 100 10.42 -4.08 -14.22
CA ASN A 100 11.53 -5.01 -13.97
C ASN A 100 12.58 -4.25 -13.18
N PRO A 101 13.01 -4.69 -11.99
CA PRO A 101 13.97 -3.95 -11.17
C PRO A 101 15.36 -3.84 -11.81
N LYS A 102 15.70 -4.69 -12.80
CA LYS A 102 17.00 -4.67 -13.50
C LYS A 102 17.01 -3.81 -14.77
N LYS A 103 15.85 -3.32 -15.24
CA LYS A 103 15.72 -2.58 -16.51
C LYS A 103 14.76 -1.41 -16.35
N SER A 104 14.89 -0.38 -17.20
CA SER A 104 13.84 0.64 -17.27
C SER A 104 12.52 -0.04 -17.69
N GLY A 105 11.46 0.14 -16.89
CA GLY A 105 10.16 -0.45 -17.19
C GLY A 105 9.56 0.08 -18.50
N LEU A 106 8.51 -0.59 -18.98
CA LEU A 106 7.82 -0.27 -20.22
C LEU A 106 6.35 0.04 -19.94
N ILE A 107 5.82 1.07 -20.60
CA ILE A 107 4.39 1.36 -20.67
C ILE A 107 3.99 1.23 -22.13
N GLU A 108 2.99 0.41 -22.42
CA GLU A 108 2.37 0.26 -23.74
C GLU A 108 0.93 0.76 -23.65
N ILE A 109 0.53 1.64 -24.55
CA ILE A 109 -0.80 2.26 -24.56
C ILE A 109 -1.45 2.00 -25.91
N PHE A 110 -2.55 1.27 -25.90
CA PHE A 110 -3.42 1.07 -27.06
C PHE A 110 -4.58 2.04 -27.03
N THR A 111 -4.83 2.68 -28.17
CA THR A 111 -5.97 3.58 -28.35
C THR A 111 -6.90 3.02 -29.42
N PRO A 112 -8.12 2.54 -29.08
CA PRO A 112 -9.06 1.97 -30.03
C PRO A 112 -9.39 2.92 -31.19
N ALA A 113 -9.55 4.21 -30.90
CA ALA A 113 -9.93 5.23 -31.88
C ALA A 113 -8.99 5.34 -33.11
N ASN A 114 -7.74 4.90 -33.01
CA ASN A 114 -6.80 4.89 -34.13
C ASN A 114 -6.07 3.56 -34.32
N GLY A 115 -6.37 2.54 -33.52
CA GLY A 115 -5.72 1.23 -33.55
C GLY A 115 -4.22 1.23 -33.20
N LYS A 116 -3.64 2.35 -32.73
CA LYS A 116 -2.20 2.47 -32.51
C LYS A 116 -1.79 2.05 -31.11
N ILE A 117 -0.60 1.47 -31.03
CA ILE A 117 0.10 1.18 -29.77
C ILE A 117 1.28 2.16 -29.65
N ARG A 118 1.33 2.90 -28.54
CA ARG A 118 2.46 3.77 -28.19
C ARG A 118 3.25 3.13 -27.06
N LYS A 119 4.59 3.21 -27.13
CA LYS A 119 5.48 2.68 -26.11
C LYS A 119 6.26 3.81 -25.44
N LEU A 120 6.32 3.79 -24.12
CA LEU A 120 7.02 4.78 -23.29
C LEU A 120 7.88 4.05 -22.25
N LYS A 121 9.01 4.66 -21.87
CA LYS A 121 9.73 4.22 -20.67
C LYS A 121 8.89 4.52 -19.43
N ALA A 122 8.84 3.60 -18.47
CA ALA A 122 8.12 3.73 -17.21
C ALA A 122 8.88 4.63 -16.22
N THR A 123 9.02 5.91 -16.57
CA THR A 123 9.53 6.95 -15.66
C THR A 123 8.40 7.46 -14.76
N PRO A 124 8.70 8.05 -13.58
CA PRO A 124 7.67 8.63 -12.71
C PRO A 124 6.72 9.57 -13.46
N GLN A 125 7.26 10.48 -14.27
CA GLN A 125 6.49 11.41 -15.09
C GLN A 125 5.52 10.71 -16.07
N ASN A 126 5.95 9.60 -16.69
CA ASN A 126 5.09 8.86 -17.62
C ASN A 126 4.04 8.01 -16.89
N MET A 127 4.38 7.49 -15.70
CA MET A 127 3.43 6.77 -14.84
C MET A 127 2.29 7.67 -14.38
N ASP A 128 2.61 8.91 -14.00
CA ASP A 128 1.61 9.92 -13.64
C ASP A 128 0.68 10.26 -14.81
N ARG A 129 1.24 10.42 -16.01
CA ARG A 129 0.46 10.72 -17.23
C ARG A 129 -0.57 9.65 -17.56
N VAL A 130 -0.30 8.39 -17.24
CA VAL A 130 -1.23 7.28 -17.47
C VAL A 130 -2.13 6.98 -16.27
N GLY A 131 -2.06 7.81 -15.21
CA GLY A 131 -2.89 7.67 -14.02
C GLY A 131 -2.58 6.42 -13.19
N ALA A 132 -1.36 5.89 -13.29
CA ALA A 132 -0.93 4.68 -12.60
C ALA A 132 -0.19 4.94 -11.27
N SER A 133 -0.08 6.20 -10.84
CA SER A 133 0.45 6.55 -9.52
C SER A 133 -0.64 6.41 -8.46
N SER A 134 -0.74 5.21 -7.87
CA SER A 134 -1.51 5.03 -6.64
C SER A 134 -0.60 5.31 -5.43
N PRO A 135 -0.96 6.23 -4.52
CA PRO A 135 -0.18 6.50 -3.32
C PRO A 135 -0.06 5.27 -2.40
N ILE A 136 -1.01 4.34 -2.46
CA ILE A 136 -0.93 3.06 -1.72
C ILE A 136 0.23 2.22 -2.26
N SER A 137 0.33 2.10 -3.59
CA SER A 137 1.33 1.24 -4.22
C SER A 137 2.76 1.71 -3.97
N ASN A 138 3.00 3.01 -3.80
CA ASN A 138 4.36 3.54 -3.72
C ASN A 138 5.14 3.01 -2.51
N TYR A 139 4.48 2.74 -1.37
CA TYR A 139 5.16 2.29 -0.15
C TYR A 139 4.86 0.83 0.20
N THR A 140 3.66 0.32 -0.14
CA THR A 140 3.28 -1.06 0.24
C THR A 140 3.87 -2.11 -0.70
N SER A 141 4.44 -1.72 -1.85
CA SER A 141 5.15 -2.63 -2.76
C SER A 141 6.67 -2.48 -2.71
N MET A 142 7.21 -1.59 -1.87
CA MET A 142 8.66 -1.42 -1.71
C MET A 142 9.26 -2.53 -0.84
N ASP A 143 10.50 -2.92 -1.13
CA ASP A 143 11.26 -3.80 -0.25
C ASP A 143 11.49 -3.08 1.09
N THR A 144 11.06 -3.69 2.19
CA THR A 144 11.26 -3.15 3.55
C THR A 144 12.73 -2.88 3.85
N ASN A 145 13.66 -3.56 3.18
CA ASN A 145 15.10 -3.32 3.33
C ASN A 145 15.55 -1.95 2.79
N GLU A 146 14.77 -1.34 1.90
CA GLU A 146 15.02 -0.01 1.32
C GLU A 146 14.39 1.12 2.14
N LEU A 147 13.74 0.78 3.27
CA LEU A 147 12.96 1.71 4.08
C LEU A 147 13.52 1.85 5.51
N TYR A 148 13.58 3.07 6.01
CA TYR A 148 13.68 3.33 7.45
C TYR A 148 12.28 3.30 8.04
N VAL A 149 12.04 2.38 8.98
CA VAL A 149 10.74 2.20 9.64
C VAL A 149 10.88 2.54 11.13
N LYS A 150 10.03 3.44 11.62
CA LYS A 150 10.06 3.90 13.02
C LYS A 150 8.67 3.85 13.63
N LEU A 151 8.55 3.23 14.80
CA LEU A 151 7.35 3.35 15.63
C LEU A 151 7.36 4.72 16.31
N ILE A 152 6.36 5.55 15.98
CA ILE A 152 6.19 6.88 16.55
C ILE A 152 5.45 6.79 17.88
N GLY A 153 4.49 5.87 17.97
CA GLY A 153 3.76 5.62 19.19
C GLY A 153 2.49 4.82 18.94
N LYS A 154 1.58 4.93 19.90
CA LYS A 154 0.22 4.39 19.80
C LYS A 154 -0.78 5.53 19.71
N GLN A 155 -1.84 5.34 18.93
CA GLN A 155 -2.92 6.30 18.76
C GLN A 155 -4.25 5.56 18.82
N GLN A 156 -5.27 6.20 19.41
CA GLN A 156 -6.64 5.69 19.36
C GLN A 156 -7.38 6.24 18.14
N LEU A 157 -8.10 5.35 17.45
CA LEU A 157 -9.09 5.69 16.42
C LEU A 157 -10.34 4.88 16.75
N ASP A 158 -11.47 5.57 16.96
CA ASP A 158 -12.74 4.96 17.38
C ASP A 158 -12.58 4.01 18.59
N ASP A 159 -11.87 4.49 19.63
CA ASP A 159 -11.53 3.77 20.86
C ASP A 159 -10.73 2.45 20.68
N LYS A 160 -10.20 2.20 19.48
CA LYS A 160 -9.33 1.06 19.19
C LYS A 160 -7.87 1.48 19.19
N PRO A 161 -6.96 0.69 19.80
CA PRO A 161 -5.55 0.98 19.80
C PRO A 161 -4.92 0.69 18.43
N ASN A 162 -4.12 1.63 17.94
CA ASN A 162 -3.40 1.52 16.69
C ASN A 162 -1.92 1.86 16.89
N TYR A 163 -1.05 1.23 16.11
CA TYR A 163 0.33 1.64 15.94
C TYR A 163 0.43 2.79 14.94
N LEU A 164 1.19 3.83 15.29
CA LEU A 164 1.58 4.89 14.36
C LEU A 164 3.01 4.63 13.91
N ILE A 165 3.17 4.21 12.66
CA ILE A 165 4.46 3.87 12.05
C ILE A 165 4.83 4.95 11.03
N MET A 166 6.06 5.45 11.09
CA MET A 166 6.65 6.33 10.08
C MET A 166 7.59 5.53 9.19
N VAL A 167 7.53 5.82 7.89
CA VAL A 167 8.35 5.19 6.86
C VAL A 167 8.99 6.28 6.00
N THR A 168 10.29 6.13 5.77
CA THR A 168 11.09 6.99 4.88
C THR A 168 12.00 6.13 4.00
N GLU A 169 12.24 6.52 2.76
CA GLU A 169 13.19 5.80 1.88
C GLU A 169 14.64 5.98 2.35
N LYS A 170 15.46 4.92 2.33
CA LYS A 170 16.87 4.98 2.76
C LYS A 170 17.75 5.74 1.77
N LYS A 171 17.51 5.56 0.47
CA LYS A 171 18.18 6.28 -0.61
C LYS A 171 17.28 7.43 -1.00
N ASP A 172 17.30 8.46 -0.17
CA ASP A 172 16.42 9.59 -0.31
C ASP A 172 16.74 10.36 -1.60
N THR A 173 15.96 10.13 -2.64
CA THR A 173 16.03 10.89 -3.90
C THR A 173 14.87 11.88 -4.03
N THR A 174 13.90 11.87 -3.10
CA THR A 174 12.64 12.59 -3.25
C THR A 174 12.13 13.31 -1.98
N GLY A 175 12.69 13.03 -0.81
CA GLY A 175 12.23 13.53 0.50
C GLY A 175 10.92 12.90 0.97
N SER A 176 10.48 11.82 0.33
CA SER A 176 9.13 11.28 0.51
C SER A 176 9.02 10.53 1.84
N LYS A 177 8.05 10.95 2.65
CA LYS A 177 7.73 10.39 3.96
C LYS A 177 6.29 9.91 3.96
N ALA A 178 6.02 8.81 4.65
CA ALA A 178 4.66 8.37 4.93
C ALA A 178 4.48 7.97 6.41
N GLU A 179 3.28 8.17 6.93
CA GLU A 179 2.85 7.70 8.24
C GLU A 179 1.66 6.76 8.07
N PHE A 180 1.70 5.63 8.76
CA PHE A 180 0.73 4.55 8.67
C PHE A 180 0.10 4.36 10.04
N LEU A 181 -1.23 4.41 10.07
CA LEU A 181 -2.01 4.03 11.23
C LEU A 181 -2.46 2.57 11.05
N ILE A 182 -1.99 1.68 11.93
CA ILE A 182 -2.15 0.23 11.79
C ILE A 182 -2.88 -0.30 13.02
N ASP A 183 -4.01 -0.99 12.81
CA ASP A 183 -4.77 -1.62 13.89
C ASP A 183 -3.92 -2.66 14.64
N GLU A 184 -3.86 -2.56 15.97
CA GLU A 184 -2.95 -3.37 16.80
C GLU A 184 -3.32 -4.87 16.78
N LYS A 185 -4.60 -5.21 16.57
CA LYS A 185 -5.06 -6.61 16.61
C LYS A 185 -4.99 -7.29 15.25
N SER A 186 -5.46 -6.60 14.21
CA SER A 186 -5.64 -7.15 12.88
C SER A 186 -4.49 -6.83 11.92
N PHE A 187 -3.59 -5.91 12.30
CA PHE A 187 -2.52 -5.37 11.46
C PHE A 187 -3.05 -4.76 10.14
N ARG A 188 -4.31 -4.29 10.12
CA ARG A 188 -4.87 -3.57 8.96
C ARG A 188 -4.36 -2.14 8.96
N ILE A 189 -3.87 -1.68 7.82
CA ILE A 189 -3.56 -0.26 7.62
C ILE A 189 -4.88 0.48 7.45
N LEU A 190 -5.23 1.32 8.42
CA LEU A 190 -6.49 2.08 8.43
C LEU A 190 -6.33 3.46 7.80
N GLN A 191 -5.15 4.07 7.93
CA GLN A 191 -4.86 5.38 7.37
C GLN A 191 -3.42 5.45 6.86
N ILE A 192 -3.23 6.18 5.77
CA ILE A 192 -1.92 6.52 5.21
C ILE A 192 -1.86 8.04 5.06
N VAL A 193 -0.87 8.66 5.68
CA VAL A 193 -0.54 10.07 5.51
C VAL A 193 0.73 10.14 4.68
N SER A 194 0.66 10.70 3.47
CA SER A 194 1.80 10.85 2.58
C SER A 194 2.18 12.32 2.41
N TYR A 195 3.48 12.58 2.29
CA TYR A 195 4.03 13.90 2.00
C TYR A 195 4.69 13.87 0.62
N ASP A 196 4.34 14.84 -0.25
CA ASP A 196 5.07 15.03 -1.51
C ASP A 196 6.43 15.72 -1.27
N SER A 197 7.25 15.82 -2.33
CA SER A 197 8.57 16.47 -2.27
C SER A 197 8.52 17.96 -1.91
N SER A 198 7.35 18.58 -1.95
CA SER A 198 7.12 19.96 -1.50
C SER A 198 6.54 20.02 -0.08
N GLY A 199 6.42 18.88 0.61
CA GLY A 199 5.87 18.77 1.96
C GLY A 199 4.34 18.79 2.03
N ASN A 200 3.63 18.76 0.91
CA ASN A 200 2.17 18.79 0.92
C ASN A 200 1.63 17.44 1.42
N LYS A 201 0.70 17.54 2.37
CA LYS A 201 0.07 16.39 3.01
C LYS A 201 -1.12 15.88 2.20
N SER A 202 -1.20 14.56 2.03
CA SER A 202 -2.41 13.85 1.61
C SER A 202 -2.77 12.76 2.63
N ILE A 203 -4.04 12.61 2.94
CA ILE A 203 -4.55 11.63 3.92
C ILE A 203 -5.44 10.65 3.18
N SER A 204 -5.15 9.35 3.26
CA SER A 204 -5.95 8.27 2.70
C SER A 204 -6.51 7.41 3.83
N ASN A 205 -7.82 7.30 3.94
CA ASN A 205 -8.50 6.40 4.87
C ASN A 205 -8.93 5.14 4.13
N LEU A 206 -8.67 3.97 4.72
CA LEU A 206 -8.93 2.65 4.15
C LEU A 206 -10.06 2.00 4.96
N SER A 207 -11.12 1.56 4.29
CA SER A 207 -12.29 0.94 4.92
C SER A 207 -12.84 -0.23 4.10
N ASP A 208 -13.92 -0.83 4.61
CA ASP A 208 -14.66 -1.91 3.94
C ASP A 208 -13.75 -3.09 3.56
N PHE A 209 -12.92 -3.50 4.52
CA PHE A 209 -11.93 -4.57 4.34
C PHE A 209 -12.59 -5.91 4.03
N GLN A 210 -12.13 -6.56 2.96
CA GLN A 210 -12.60 -7.88 2.55
C GLN A 210 -11.44 -8.88 2.52
N ASP A 211 -11.68 -10.08 3.03
CA ASP A 211 -10.75 -11.20 2.90
C ASP A 211 -10.71 -11.68 1.44
N ILE A 212 -9.52 -11.97 0.93
CA ILE A 212 -9.37 -12.43 -0.44
C ILE A 212 -9.50 -13.94 -0.50
N SER A 213 -10.60 -14.42 -1.09
CA SER A 213 -10.82 -15.85 -1.29
C SER A 213 -9.61 -16.50 -1.97
N GLY A 214 -9.25 -17.71 -1.58
CA GLY A 214 -8.09 -18.41 -2.13
C GLY A 214 -6.71 -17.93 -1.63
N TYR A 215 -6.62 -16.80 -0.91
CA TYR A 215 -5.36 -16.32 -0.32
C TYR A 215 -5.47 -16.14 1.19
N LYS A 216 -4.94 -17.13 1.94
CA LYS A 216 -5.01 -17.13 3.41
C LYS A 216 -4.37 -15.89 4.01
N GLY A 217 -5.13 -15.17 4.84
CA GLY A 217 -4.65 -14.03 5.63
C GLY A 217 -4.50 -12.72 4.86
N LYS A 218 -4.82 -12.70 3.56
CA LYS A 218 -4.84 -11.48 2.73
C LYS A 218 -6.17 -10.77 2.89
N VAL A 219 -6.10 -9.47 3.12
CA VAL A 219 -7.27 -8.61 3.34
C VAL A 219 -7.02 -7.30 2.60
N TYR A 220 -8.00 -6.85 1.83
CA TYR A 220 -7.86 -5.64 1.01
C TYR A 220 -8.99 -4.64 1.31
N PRO A 221 -8.71 -3.33 1.39
CA PRO A 221 -9.75 -2.31 1.54
C PRO A 221 -10.55 -2.19 0.24
N MET A 222 -11.87 -2.28 0.35
CA MET A 222 -12.75 -2.11 -0.81
C MET A 222 -13.17 -0.66 -1.03
N HIS A 223 -12.85 0.23 -0.08
CA HIS A 223 -13.12 1.65 -0.18
C HIS A 223 -11.95 2.45 0.40
N ILE A 224 -11.47 3.42 -0.38
CA ILE A 224 -10.35 4.29 -0.02
C ILE A 224 -10.76 5.73 -0.32
N VAL A 225 -10.70 6.59 0.69
CA VAL A 225 -10.94 8.03 0.53
C VAL A 225 -9.64 8.78 0.75
N THR A 226 -9.13 9.42 -0.30
CA THR A 226 -7.93 10.25 -0.26
C THR A 226 -8.30 11.72 -0.35
N LYS A 227 -7.77 12.54 0.56
CA LYS A 227 -7.91 13.99 0.56
C LYS A 227 -6.54 14.67 0.53
N SER A 228 -6.33 15.50 -0.49
CA SER A 228 -5.16 16.38 -0.56
C SER A 228 -5.41 17.64 0.26
N MET A 229 -4.46 18.00 1.14
CA MET A 229 -4.59 19.20 1.98
C MET A 229 -4.16 20.47 1.25
N LYS A 230 -3.43 20.35 0.14
CA LYS A 230 -2.98 21.49 -0.69
C LYS A 230 -4.11 22.09 -1.48
N ASP A 231 -4.82 21.22 -2.20
CA ASP A 231 -5.85 21.61 -3.14
C ASP A 231 -7.24 21.11 -2.75
N GLY A 232 -7.43 20.48 -1.60
CA GLY A 232 -8.75 20.02 -1.16
C GLY A 232 -9.38 19.02 -2.13
N GLU A 233 -8.64 18.48 -3.10
CA GLU A 233 -9.11 17.44 -4.00
C GLU A 233 -9.38 16.19 -3.18
N GLU A 234 -10.54 15.59 -3.41
CA GLU A 234 -10.95 14.34 -2.80
C GLU A 234 -11.07 13.26 -3.87
N LYS A 235 -10.53 12.07 -3.59
CA LYS A 235 -10.68 10.88 -4.40
C LYS A 235 -11.38 9.81 -3.58
N ASP A 236 -12.57 9.43 -4.00
CA ASP A 236 -13.30 8.27 -3.50
C ASP A 236 -13.04 7.11 -4.47
N ILE A 237 -12.30 6.11 -3.99
CA ILE A 237 -11.89 4.92 -4.74
C ILE A 237 -12.68 3.73 -4.18
N LYS A 238 -13.47 3.08 -5.04
CA LYS A 238 -14.22 1.87 -4.70
C LYS A 238 -13.74 0.70 -5.54
N VAL A 239 -13.35 -0.38 -4.89
CA VAL A 239 -13.11 -1.67 -5.54
C VAL A 239 -14.46 -2.35 -5.67
N LEU A 240 -14.91 -2.55 -6.91
CA LEU A 240 -16.20 -3.15 -7.21
C LEU A 240 -16.12 -4.67 -7.24
N SER A 241 -14.97 -5.20 -7.65
CA SER A 241 -14.69 -6.63 -7.70
C SER A 241 -13.20 -6.87 -7.49
N LEU A 242 -12.87 -8.02 -6.90
CA LEU A 242 -11.50 -8.43 -6.64
C LEU A 242 -11.42 -9.96 -6.68
N THR A 243 -10.75 -10.50 -7.71
CA THR A 243 -10.76 -11.92 -8.02
C THR A 243 -9.33 -12.45 -8.19
N PRO A 244 -8.94 -13.50 -7.45
CA PRO A 244 -7.73 -14.28 -7.71
C PRO A 244 -7.65 -14.80 -9.14
N ARG A 245 -6.47 -14.64 -9.76
CA ARG A 245 -6.15 -15.18 -11.08
C ARG A 245 -4.83 -15.96 -11.05
N PRO A 246 -4.75 -17.08 -10.30
CA PRO A 246 -3.53 -17.89 -10.24
C PRO A 246 -3.15 -18.51 -11.60
N ASP A 247 -4.10 -18.55 -12.53
CA ASP A 247 -3.99 -19.06 -13.89
C ASP A 247 -3.42 -18.05 -14.91
N VAL A 248 -3.20 -16.80 -14.49
CA VAL A 248 -2.76 -15.71 -15.36
C VAL A 248 -1.41 -16.02 -16.02
N LYS A 249 -1.30 -15.73 -17.32
CA LYS A 249 -0.12 -15.95 -18.15
C LYS A 249 0.40 -14.64 -18.72
N GLU A 250 1.64 -14.64 -19.21
CA GLU A 250 2.22 -13.44 -19.85
C GLU A 250 1.41 -13.01 -21.09
N GLU A 251 0.80 -13.97 -21.79
CA GLU A 251 -0.08 -13.75 -22.94
C GLU A 251 -1.26 -12.84 -22.64
N ASP A 252 -1.81 -12.88 -21.42
CA ASP A 252 -2.97 -12.08 -21.02
C ASP A 252 -2.65 -10.57 -21.03
N PHE A 253 -1.37 -10.23 -20.94
CA PHE A 253 -0.84 -8.87 -20.99
C PHE A 253 -0.47 -8.40 -22.40
N LYS A 254 -0.58 -9.25 -23.43
CA LYS A 254 -0.37 -8.82 -24.82
C LYS A 254 -1.54 -7.94 -25.26
N ILE A 255 -1.23 -6.79 -25.84
CA ILE A 255 -2.22 -5.96 -26.52
C ILE A 255 -2.45 -6.58 -27.89
N LEU A 256 -3.60 -7.21 -28.09
CA LEU A 256 -4.03 -7.67 -29.40
C LEU A 256 -4.52 -6.44 -30.17
N SER A 257 -3.72 -5.95 -31.12
CA SER A 257 -4.26 -5.01 -32.12
C SER A 257 -5.28 -5.78 -32.93
N ALA A 258 -6.52 -5.30 -32.99
CA ALA A 258 -7.44 -5.76 -34.04
C ALA A 258 -6.74 -5.45 -35.38
N LYS A 259 -6.25 -6.50 -36.04
CA LYS A 259 -5.92 -6.42 -37.46
C LYS A 259 -7.26 -6.23 -38.16
N ASN A 260 -7.47 -5.05 -38.73
CA ASN A 260 -8.32 -4.93 -39.90
C ASN A 260 -7.57 -5.57 -41.07
#